data_AF-A0A6P7FY92-F1
#
_entry.id   AF-A0A6P7FY92-F1
#
_cell.length_a   1.000
_cell.length_b   1.000
_cell.length_c   1.000
_cell.angle_alpha   90.00
_cell.angle_beta   90.00
_cell.angle_gamma   90.00
#
_symmetry.space_group_name_H-M   'P 1'
#
loop_
_entity.id
_entity.type
_entity.pdbx_description
1 polymer ?
#
loop_
_entity_poly.entity_id
_entity_poly.type
_entity_poly.pdbx_seq_one_letter_code
_entity_poly.pdbx_strand_id
1 'polypeptide(L)'
;MCCGLNRMQNFKWKVKMCCTINVDTKFHVHQHVKTAKHTANTKRIRNGEKSQRLLKKWFNSDLLSNDKTQFNENLCKAIVSSNIPLKKLNNVNLRSFLEKYCKFNIPDESTLRISSVDSIYKSTMIQIRKSYVIITFMLLWTKLQTPVEDILFIC
;
A
#
# COMPACT_ATOMS: atom_id res chain seq x y z
N MET A 1 35.58 -11.70 -4.78
CA MET A 1 34.97 -10.81 -3.77
C MET A 1 33.68 -11.44 -3.25
N CYS A 2 33.68 -11.86 -1.99
CA CYS A 2 32.62 -12.65 -1.34
C CYS A 2 31.36 -11.79 -1.11
N CYS A 3 30.18 -12.29 -1.50
CA CYS A 3 28.91 -11.66 -1.12
C CYS A 3 28.64 -11.90 0.37
N GLY A 4 28.56 -10.83 1.16
CA GLY A 4 28.27 -10.90 2.59
C GLY A 4 26.89 -11.50 2.86
N LEU A 5 26.86 -12.58 3.65
CA LEU A 5 25.65 -13.20 4.18
C LEU A 5 25.28 -12.51 5.49
N ASN A 6 24.24 -11.67 5.50
CA ASN A 6 23.69 -11.12 6.75
C ASN A 6 22.52 -11.99 7.23
N ARG A 7 22.63 -12.49 8.47
CA ARG A 7 21.57 -13.22 9.18
C ARG A 7 20.57 -12.20 9.72
N MET A 8 19.34 -12.20 9.22
CA MET A 8 18.22 -11.47 9.85
C MET A 8 17.35 -12.48 10.63
N GLN A 9 16.90 -12.09 11.82
CA GLN A 9 15.99 -12.91 12.64
C GLN A 9 14.69 -13.20 11.86
N ASN A 10 14.20 -14.45 11.95
CA ASN A 10 13.13 -15.12 11.16
C ASN A 10 13.56 -15.95 9.93
N PHE A 11 14.55 -16.85 10.08
CA PHE A 11 14.85 -17.98 9.15
C PHE A 11 14.87 -17.67 7.63
N LYS A 12 15.19 -16.43 7.22
CA LYS A 12 15.13 -16.01 5.81
C LYS A 12 16.47 -15.41 5.39
N TRP A 13 17.24 -16.15 4.59
CA TRP A 13 18.52 -15.64 4.06
C TRP A 13 18.26 -14.70 2.88
N LYS A 14 18.66 -13.43 3.04
CA LYS A 14 18.59 -12.45 1.95
C LYS A 14 19.94 -12.37 1.24
N VAL A 15 20.05 -13.01 0.08
CA VAL A 15 21.23 -12.85 -0.79
C VAL A 15 21.07 -11.54 -1.58
N LYS A 16 21.86 -10.54 -1.23
CA LYS A 16 21.89 -9.26 -1.96
C LYS A 16 22.33 -9.56 -3.40
N MET A 17 21.59 -9.06 -4.40
CA MET A 17 21.84 -9.17 -5.85
C MET A 17 21.13 -10.28 -6.66
N CYS A 18 20.19 -11.06 -6.11
CA CYS A 18 19.37 -11.92 -6.99
C CYS A 18 17.89 -11.99 -6.62
N CYS A 19 17.51 -12.72 -5.57
CA CYS A 19 16.12 -12.82 -5.12
C CYS A 19 16.11 -13.10 -3.62
N THR A 20 15.03 -12.75 -2.93
CA THR A 20 14.78 -13.26 -1.58
C THR A 20 14.44 -14.74 -1.71
N ILE A 21 15.32 -15.61 -1.21
CA ILE A 21 15.08 -17.05 -1.18
C ILE A 21 14.61 -17.44 0.22
N ASN A 22 13.51 -18.19 0.32
CA ASN A 22 13.04 -18.73 1.58
C ASN A 22 13.68 -20.10 1.76
N VAL A 23 14.78 -20.16 2.47
CA VAL A 23 15.61 -21.37 2.60
C VAL A 23 16.09 -21.42 4.03
N ASP A 24 15.91 -22.55 4.71
CA ASP A 24 16.20 -22.62 6.15
C ASP A 24 17.68 -22.95 6.42
N THR A 25 18.38 -23.57 5.45
CA THR A 25 19.75 -24.08 5.64
C THR A 25 20.79 -23.34 4.81
N LYS A 26 21.98 -23.14 5.38
CA LYS A 26 23.14 -22.50 4.73
C LYS A 26 23.60 -23.24 3.45
N PHE A 27 23.45 -24.56 3.40
CA PHE A 27 23.91 -25.38 2.27
C PHE A 27 23.15 -25.04 0.97
N HIS A 28 21.82 -24.99 1.05
CA HIS A 28 20.96 -24.59 -0.06
C HIS A 28 21.21 -23.14 -0.52
N VAL A 29 21.58 -22.23 0.39
CA VAL A 29 22.01 -20.87 0.02
C VAL A 29 23.32 -20.91 -0.78
N HIS A 30 24.28 -21.74 -0.36
CA HIS A 30 25.55 -21.88 -1.06
C HIS A 30 25.36 -22.48 -2.47
N GLN A 31 24.48 -23.47 -2.60
CA GLN A 31 24.11 -24.04 -3.90
C GLN A 31 23.42 -22.99 -4.78
N HIS A 32 22.48 -22.20 -4.23
CA HIS A 32 21.82 -21.12 -4.95
C HIS A 32 22.82 -20.13 -5.56
N VAL A 33 23.80 -19.66 -4.79
CA VAL A 33 24.81 -18.69 -5.25
C VAL A 33 25.64 -19.24 -6.43
N LYS A 34 25.79 -20.58 -6.52
CA LYS A 34 26.48 -21.25 -7.63
C LYS A 34 25.60 -21.48 -8.86
N THR A 35 24.28 -21.32 -8.76
CA THR A 35 23.38 -21.57 -9.90
C THR A 35 23.64 -20.61 -11.06
N ALA A 36 23.45 -21.10 -12.29
CA ALA A 36 23.53 -20.31 -13.52
C ALA A 36 22.60 -19.08 -13.50
N LYS A 37 21.44 -19.21 -12.83
CA LYS A 37 20.47 -18.11 -12.65
C LYS A 37 21.06 -16.97 -11.80
N HIS A 38 21.68 -17.30 -10.67
CA HIS A 38 22.30 -16.30 -9.78
C HIS A 38 23.50 -15.62 -10.45
N THR A 39 24.35 -16.39 -11.13
CA THR A 39 25.54 -15.85 -11.80
C THR A 39 25.17 -14.96 -12.99
N ALA A 40 24.19 -15.36 -13.81
CA ALA A 40 23.67 -14.54 -14.91
C ALA A 40 23.05 -13.23 -14.39
N ASN A 41 22.22 -13.29 -13.36
CA ASN A 41 21.57 -12.10 -12.80
C ASN A 41 22.57 -11.14 -12.15
N THR A 42 23.58 -11.67 -11.46
CA THR A 42 24.65 -10.86 -10.85
C THR A 42 25.51 -10.18 -11.93
N LYS A 43 25.80 -10.86 -13.04
CA LYS A 43 26.49 -10.26 -14.19
C LYS A 43 25.69 -9.12 -14.81
N ARG A 44 24.38 -9.31 -15.04
CA ARG A 44 23.47 -8.26 -15.56
C ARG A 44 23.46 -7.01 -14.67
N ILE A 45 23.35 -7.19 -13.36
CA ILE A 45 23.34 -6.07 -12.40
C ILE A 45 24.70 -5.35 -12.36
N ARG A 46 25.81 -6.10 -12.37
CA ARG A 46 27.17 -5.52 -12.36
C ARG A 46 27.49 -4.75 -13.64
N ASN A 47 27.02 -5.22 -14.78
CA ASN A 47 27.22 -4.56 -16.08
C ASN A 47 26.32 -3.33 -16.25
N GLY A 48 25.52 -2.96 -15.24
CA GLY A 48 24.61 -1.83 -15.33
C GLY A 48 23.47 -2.04 -16.33
N GLU A 49 23.25 -3.28 -16.79
CA GLU A 49 22.12 -3.63 -17.65
C GLU A 49 20.86 -3.43 -16.82
N LYS A 50 20.21 -2.27 -17.05
CA LYS A 50 18.93 -1.93 -16.44
C LYS A 50 17.92 -2.93 -16.99
N SER A 51 17.71 -4.05 -16.29
CA SER A 51 16.49 -4.83 -16.47
C SER A 51 15.34 -3.83 -16.45
N GLN A 52 14.49 -3.85 -17.47
CA GLN A 52 13.38 -2.92 -17.55
C GLN A 52 12.59 -3.07 -16.25
N ARG A 53 12.75 -2.10 -15.34
CA ARG A 53 11.94 -1.96 -14.14
C ARG A 53 10.59 -1.39 -14.56
N LEU A 54 9.88 -2.13 -15.42
CA LEU A 54 8.49 -1.87 -15.70
C LEU A 54 7.78 -1.94 -14.35
N LEU A 55 7.05 -0.88 -14.02
CA LEU A 55 6.34 -0.61 -12.78
C LEU A 55 7.11 0.24 -11.76
N LYS A 56 8.22 -0.19 -11.15
CA LYS A 56 8.78 0.55 -9.97
C LYS A 56 9.15 2.03 -10.18
N LYS A 57 9.48 2.46 -11.40
CA LYS A 57 9.85 3.86 -11.68
C LYS A 57 8.67 4.84 -11.68
N TRP A 58 7.43 4.37 -11.87
CA TRP A 58 6.24 5.21 -11.86
C TRP A 58 5.74 5.51 -10.44
N PHE A 59 6.12 4.67 -9.46
CA PHE A 59 5.62 4.74 -8.07
C PHE A 59 6.51 5.54 -7.13
N ASN A 60 7.77 5.82 -7.51
CA ASN A 60 8.62 6.69 -6.70
C ASN A 60 8.21 8.14 -6.96
N SER A 61 7.43 8.64 -6.01
CA SER A 61 6.77 9.93 -5.81
C SER A 61 7.56 11.22 -6.11
N ASP A 62 8.83 11.16 -6.53
CA ASP A 62 9.67 12.36 -6.64
C ASP A 62 9.45 13.14 -7.95
N LEU A 63 8.56 12.68 -8.85
CA LEU A 63 8.32 13.32 -10.16
C LEU A 63 6.87 13.71 -10.46
N LEU A 64 5.89 13.34 -9.63
CA LEU A 64 4.55 13.91 -9.76
C LEU A 64 4.52 15.22 -8.96
N SER A 65 4.15 16.32 -9.61
CA SER A 65 3.80 17.54 -8.88
C SER A 65 2.77 17.22 -7.80
N ASN A 66 2.95 17.79 -6.61
CA ASN A 66 2.09 17.55 -5.43
C ASN A 66 0.60 17.67 -5.78
N ASP A 67 0.27 18.60 -6.69
CA ASP A 67 -1.08 18.84 -7.18
C ASP A 67 -1.69 17.66 -7.95
N LYS A 68 -0.91 16.91 -8.74
CA LYS A 68 -1.41 15.74 -9.49
C LYS A 68 -1.68 14.56 -8.56
N THR A 69 -0.81 14.33 -7.59
CA THR A 69 -1.04 13.30 -6.56
C THR A 69 -2.27 13.63 -5.73
N GLN A 70 -2.41 14.89 -5.31
CA GLN A 70 -3.57 15.34 -4.53
C GLN A 70 -4.88 15.27 -5.33
N PHE A 71 -4.85 15.68 -6.61
CA PHE A 71 -6.01 15.53 -7.51
C PHE A 71 -6.44 14.08 -7.64
N ASN A 72 -5.50 13.16 -7.88
CA ASN A 72 -5.79 11.74 -8.03
C ASN A 72 -6.37 11.14 -6.74
N GLU A 73 -5.82 11.48 -5.57
CA GLU A 73 -6.37 11.05 -4.28
C GLU A 73 -7.79 11.58 -4.04
N ASN A 74 -8.04 12.86 -4.31
CA ASN A 74 -9.35 13.48 -4.15
C ASN A 74 -10.40 12.87 -5.10
N LEU A 75 -10.03 12.66 -6.37
CA LEU A 75 -10.89 12.02 -7.36
C LEU A 75 -11.26 10.60 -6.93
N CYS A 76 -10.26 9.82 -6.53
CA CYS A 76 -10.44 8.43 -6.10
C CYS A 76 -11.33 8.36 -4.84
N LYS A 77 -11.11 9.26 -3.87
CA LYS A 77 -11.94 9.37 -2.68
C LYS A 77 -13.40 9.70 -3.02
N ALA A 78 -13.65 10.67 -3.90
CA ALA A 78 -15.01 11.06 -4.29
C ALA A 78 -15.79 9.91 -4.95
N ILE A 79 -15.12 9.15 -5.82
CA ILE A 79 -15.71 8.02 -6.53
C ILE A 79 -16.04 6.87 -5.58
N VAL A 80 -15.09 6.50 -4.70
CA VAL A 80 -15.29 5.45 -3.70
C VAL A 80 -16.38 5.84 -2.69
N SER A 81 -16.38 7.08 -2.21
CA SER A 81 -17.42 7.58 -1.29
C SER A 81 -18.81 7.60 -1.93
N SER A 82 -18.90 7.78 -3.25
CA SER A 82 -20.16 7.75 -3.99
C SER A 82 -20.61 6.32 -4.36
N ASN A 83 -19.88 5.30 -3.90
CA ASN A 83 -20.09 3.90 -4.26
C ASN A 83 -20.05 3.65 -5.79
N ILE A 84 -19.26 4.46 -6.52
CA ILE A 84 -19.08 4.32 -7.96
C ILE A 84 -17.85 3.45 -8.21
N PRO A 85 -17.95 2.34 -8.97
CA PRO A 85 -16.77 1.55 -9.32
C PRO A 85 -15.77 2.35 -10.14
N LEU A 86 -14.48 2.25 -9.80
CA LEU A 86 -13.39 2.94 -10.53
C LEU A 86 -13.40 2.62 -12.04
N LYS A 87 -13.84 1.41 -12.42
CA LYS A 87 -14.02 0.98 -13.82
C LYS A 87 -14.83 1.96 -14.66
N LYS A 88 -15.75 2.70 -14.05
CA LYS A 88 -16.61 3.65 -14.77
C LYS A 88 -15.81 4.82 -15.35
N LEU A 89 -14.63 5.14 -14.80
CA LEU A 89 -13.72 6.15 -15.35
C LEU A 89 -13.13 5.79 -16.71
N ASN A 90 -13.10 4.50 -17.07
CA ASN A 90 -12.62 4.07 -18.38
C ASN A 90 -13.65 4.35 -19.50
N ASN A 91 -14.84 4.83 -19.16
CA ASN A 91 -15.79 5.30 -20.15
C ASN A 91 -15.30 6.62 -20.77
N VAL A 92 -15.12 6.62 -22.08
CA VAL A 92 -14.58 7.77 -22.84
C VAL A 92 -15.42 9.04 -22.63
N ASN A 93 -16.75 8.94 -22.58
CA ASN A 93 -17.62 10.11 -22.40
C ASN A 93 -17.45 10.75 -21.02
N LEU A 94 -17.41 9.92 -19.96
CA LEU A 94 -17.18 10.40 -18.59
C LEU A 94 -15.79 11.01 -18.47
N ARG A 95 -14.79 10.35 -19.06
CA ARG A 95 -13.42 10.81 -19.05
C ARG A 95 -13.25 12.14 -19.76
N SER A 96 -13.74 12.27 -21.00
CA SER A 96 -13.67 13.52 -21.75
C SER A 96 -14.46 14.65 -21.09
N PHE A 97 -15.59 14.36 -20.44
CA PHE A 97 -16.31 15.33 -19.63
C PHE A 97 -15.43 15.85 -18.49
N LEU A 98 -14.85 14.96 -17.68
CA LEU A 98 -14.01 15.35 -16.55
C LEU A 98 -12.74 16.08 -17.01
N GLU A 99 -12.10 15.64 -18.09
CA GLU A 99 -10.93 16.32 -18.66
C GLU A 99 -11.27 17.75 -19.13
N LYS A 100 -12.46 17.95 -19.73
CA LYS A 100 -12.92 19.27 -20.19
C LYS A 100 -13.14 20.25 -19.04
N TYR A 101 -13.75 19.82 -17.94
CA TYR A 101 -14.11 20.71 -16.83
C TYR A 101 -13.01 20.83 -15.78
N CYS A 102 -12.25 19.77 -15.52
CA CYS A 102 -11.18 19.81 -14.52
C CYS A 102 -9.87 20.38 -15.09
N LYS A 103 -9.70 20.47 -16.42
CA LYS A 103 -8.43 20.87 -17.08
C LYS A 103 -7.22 20.02 -16.65
N PHE A 104 -7.48 18.85 -16.06
CA PHE A 104 -6.49 17.86 -15.66
C PHE A 104 -6.69 16.59 -16.48
N ASN A 105 -5.59 15.92 -16.83
CA ASN A 105 -5.66 14.61 -17.46
C ASN A 105 -6.17 13.58 -16.45
N ILE A 106 -7.25 12.87 -16.80
CA ILE A 106 -7.85 11.89 -15.90
C ILE A 106 -7.01 10.60 -15.96
N PRO A 107 -6.53 10.08 -14.82
CA PRO A 107 -5.79 8.83 -14.79
C PRO A 107 -6.70 7.65 -15.14
N ASP A 108 -6.14 6.66 -15.85
CA ASP A 108 -6.79 5.37 -16.06
C ASP A 108 -7.08 4.66 -14.73
N GLU A 109 -8.10 3.81 -14.72
CA GLU A 109 -8.47 3.00 -13.56
C GLU A 109 -7.27 2.25 -12.95
N SER A 110 -6.37 1.72 -13.79
CA SER A 110 -5.18 1.00 -13.34
C SER A 110 -4.21 1.91 -12.60
N THR A 111 -4.00 3.12 -13.13
CA THR A 111 -3.15 4.15 -12.52
C THR A 111 -3.73 4.61 -11.19
N LEU A 112 -5.04 4.82 -11.13
CA LEU A 112 -5.75 5.29 -9.95
C LEU A 112 -5.78 4.24 -8.83
N ARG A 113 -5.92 2.95 -9.19
CA ARG A 113 -5.77 1.81 -8.27
C ARG A 113 -4.40 1.76 -7.63
N ILE A 114 -3.38 1.95 -8.46
CA ILE A 114 -1.99 1.92 -8.08
C ILE A 114 -1.63 3.08 -7.14
N SER A 115 -2.04 4.31 -7.49
CA SER A 115 -1.59 5.50 -6.77
C SER A 115 -2.36 5.76 -5.47
N SER A 116 -3.66 5.44 -5.45
CA SER A 116 -4.57 6.08 -4.50
C SER A 116 -5.35 5.12 -3.60
N VAL A 117 -5.56 3.87 -4.03
CA VAL A 117 -6.39 2.91 -3.25
C VAL A 117 -5.71 2.50 -1.94
N ASP A 118 -4.40 2.28 -1.95
CA ASP A 118 -3.62 1.93 -0.75
C ASP A 118 -3.68 3.04 0.31
N SER A 119 -3.58 4.30 -0.13
CA SER A 119 -3.65 5.49 0.72
C SER A 119 -5.05 5.63 1.35
N ILE A 120 -6.10 5.52 0.53
CA ILE A 120 -7.49 5.62 0.97
C ILE A 120 -7.85 4.48 1.93
N TYR A 121 -7.47 3.23 1.62
CA TYR A 121 -7.74 2.09 2.48
C TYR A 121 -7.12 2.26 3.87
N LYS A 122 -5.84 2.65 3.94
CA LYS A 122 -5.15 2.91 5.21
C LYS A 122 -5.84 4.01 6.00
N SER A 123 -6.21 5.10 5.34
CA SER A 123 -6.92 6.23 5.95
C SER A 123 -8.27 5.80 6.54
N THR A 124 -9.10 5.09 5.76
CA THR A 124 -10.39 4.57 6.22
C THR A 124 -10.24 3.59 7.38
N MET A 125 -9.27 2.68 7.32
CA MET A 125 -8.97 1.75 8.41
C MET A 125 -8.56 2.46 9.70
N ILE A 126 -7.84 3.58 9.61
CA ILE A 126 -7.52 4.43 10.77
C ILE A 126 -8.79 5.09 11.30
N GLN A 127 -9.64 5.62 10.43
CA GLN A 127 -10.90 6.24 10.84
C GLN A 127 -11.82 5.25 11.55
N ILE A 128 -12.00 4.05 11.01
CA ILE A 128 -12.79 2.98 11.65
C ILE A 128 -12.24 2.66 13.04
N ARG A 129 -10.92 2.50 13.18
CA ARG A 129 -10.29 2.26 14.49
C ARG A 129 -10.52 3.41 15.47
N LYS A 130 -10.40 4.66 15.02
CA LYS A 130 -10.68 5.84 15.85
C LYS A 130 -12.14 5.88 16.28
N SER A 131 -13.08 5.68 15.36
CA SER A 131 -14.50 5.63 15.66
C SER A 131 -14.84 4.54 16.67
N TYR A 132 -14.25 3.35 16.54
CA TYR A 132 -14.44 2.28 17.51
C TYR A 132 -13.96 2.66 18.92
N VAL A 133 -12.74 3.22 19.03
CA VAL A 133 -12.19 3.67 20.31
C VAL A 133 -13.09 4.74 20.95
N ILE A 134 -13.54 5.72 20.17
CA ILE A 134 -14.43 6.78 20.65
C ILE A 134 -15.75 6.19 21.15
N ILE A 135 -16.38 5.29 20.37
CA ILE A 135 -17.64 4.65 20.75
C ILE A 135 -17.46 3.81 22.03
N THR A 136 -16.39 3.02 22.14
CA THR A 136 -16.12 2.23 23.36
C THR A 136 -15.90 3.12 24.58
N PHE A 137 -15.22 4.26 24.41
CA PHE A 137 -15.00 5.21 25.48
C PHE A 137 -16.29 5.89 25.91
N MET A 138 -17.13 6.32 24.96
CA MET A 138 -18.45 6.90 25.25
C MET A 138 -19.33 5.90 25.99
N LEU A 139 -19.44 4.65 25.51
CA LEU A 139 -20.24 3.60 26.14
C LEU A 139 -19.73 3.23 27.55
N LEU A 140 -18.41 3.22 27.76
CA LEU A 140 -17.83 2.99 29.09
C LEU A 140 -18.15 4.16 30.03
N TRP A 141 -18.03 5.40 29.55
CA TRP A 141 -18.37 6.61 30.30
C TRP A 141 -19.85 6.62 30.71
N THR A 142 -20.77 6.28 29.80
CA THR A 142 -22.20 6.22 30.13
C THR A 142 -22.51 5.14 31.17
N LYS A 143 -21.81 3.99 31.13
CA LYS A 143 -21.95 2.92 32.13
C LYS A 143 -21.33 3.27 33.50
N LEU A 144 -20.33 4.14 33.54
CA LEU A 144 -19.75 4.64 34.80
C LEU A 144 -20.60 5.73 35.45
N GLN A 145 -21.44 6.42 34.67
CA GLN A 145 -22.29 7.52 35.13
C GLN A 145 -23.70 7.07 35.57
N THR A 146 -24.07 5.79 35.45
CA THR A 146 -25.35 5.30 36.00
C THR A 146 -25.26 5.22 37.53
N PRO A 147 -25.99 6.05 38.29
CA PRO A 147 -26.03 5.94 39.74
C PRO A 147 -26.74 4.65 40.15
N VAL A 148 -26.12 3.93 41.07
CA VAL A 148 -26.72 2.83 41.83
C VAL A 148 -27.73 3.40 42.84
N GLU A 149 -28.90 3.85 42.39
CA GLU A 149 -29.94 4.44 43.25
C GLU A 149 -31.30 3.73 43.07
N ASP A 150 -31.30 2.40 42.89
CA ASP A 150 -32.54 1.59 42.86
C ASP A 150 -32.55 0.47 43.93
N ILE A 151 -31.99 0.72 45.14
CA ILE A 151 -32.09 -0.24 46.26
C ILE A 151 -32.71 0.35 47.54
N LEU A 152 -33.08 1.63 47.61
CA LEU A 152 -33.69 2.18 48.84
C LEU A 152 -35.05 2.86 48.61
N PHE A 153 -36.04 2.09 48.14
CA PHE A 153 -37.45 2.49 48.20
C PHE A 153 -38.38 1.29 48.47
N ILE A 154 -38.03 0.47 49.47
CA ILE A 154 -38.97 -0.42 50.16
C ILE A 154 -38.61 -0.41 51.65
N CYS A 155 -39.20 0.52 52.40
CA CYS A 155 -39.48 0.50 53.85
C CYS A 155 -40.30 1.76 54.17
#